data_AF-X1N0U8-F1
#
_entry.id   AF-X1N0U8-F1
#
_cell.length_a   1.000
_cell.length_b   1.000
_cell.length_c   1.000
_cell.angle_alpha   90.00
_cell.angle_beta   90.00
_cell.angle_gamma   90.00
#
_symmetry.space_group_name_H-M   'P 1'
#
loop_
_entity.id
_entity.type
_entity.pdbx_description
1 polymer ?
#
loop_
_entity_poly.entity_id
_entity_poly.type
_entity_poly.pdbx_seq_one_letter_code
_entity_poly.pdbx_strand_id
1 'polypeptide(L)'
;QKRRGICGATAETIAARNFIRMVAGGAAAHSDHGRGVAELFLAVAKGEAPGYEIKDEQKLLQVALDWGIEIGDRSNNEIATDIGEKALAEFGKQEGELITLRKAPLKRQELWRQQGVAPRGIDREIVEIMHRTHIGVDQDYKNLLKQGVRTSIGDGWGGSMIATELQDILFGTPVPVLGKANLGVLEEDKVNLIIHGHEPLLSEMIVAVAQEPGMIELAKSKGASGINLAGMCCTANEILMRHGVPIAGNFLQQELAIVTGAVDAMV
;
A
#
# COMPACT_ATOMS: atom_id res chain seq x y z
N GLN A 1 -4.93 30.16 -35.26
CA GLN A 1 -5.92 29.22 -34.71
C GLN A 1 -5.18 28.12 -33.95
N LYS A 2 -5.55 27.79 -32.69
CA LYS A 2 -4.96 26.62 -32.02
C LYS A 2 -5.47 25.34 -32.69
N ARG A 3 -4.57 24.38 -32.97
CA ARG A 3 -4.96 23.05 -33.44
C ARG A 3 -5.81 22.37 -32.37
N ARG A 4 -6.88 21.69 -32.79
CA ARG A 4 -7.84 21.02 -31.92
C ARG A 4 -8.17 19.64 -32.49
N GLY A 5 -8.49 18.71 -31.60
CA GLY A 5 -9.12 17.46 -31.99
C GLY A 5 -10.56 17.67 -32.48
N ILE A 6 -11.21 16.60 -32.92
CA ILE A 6 -12.57 16.63 -33.48
C ILE A 6 -13.58 17.25 -32.49
N CYS A 7 -13.44 16.94 -31.19
CA CYS A 7 -14.31 17.45 -30.14
C CYS A 7 -13.95 18.87 -29.63
N GLY A 8 -13.00 19.55 -30.29
CA GLY A 8 -12.55 20.88 -29.89
C GLY A 8 -11.47 20.92 -28.81
N ALA A 9 -11.06 19.78 -28.25
CA ALA A 9 -10.00 19.70 -27.24
C ALA A 9 -8.64 20.15 -27.82
N THR A 10 -7.89 20.96 -27.07
CA THR A 10 -6.55 21.41 -27.45
C THR A 10 -5.49 20.38 -27.05
N ALA A 11 -4.25 20.57 -27.53
CA ALA A 11 -3.13 19.69 -27.16
C ALA A 11 -2.89 19.66 -25.63
N GLU A 12 -3.04 20.81 -24.96
CA GLU A 12 -2.89 20.94 -23.51
C GLU A 12 -3.96 20.14 -22.75
N THR A 13 -5.22 20.21 -23.19
CA THR A 13 -6.32 19.42 -22.61
C THR A 13 -6.09 17.92 -22.81
N ILE A 14 -5.68 17.49 -24.01
CA ILE A 14 -5.43 16.08 -24.31
C ILE A 14 -4.27 15.54 -23.45
N ALA A 15 -3.16 16.28 -23.39
CA ALA A 15 -2.02 15.92 -22.57
C ALA A 15 -2.39 15.83 -21.07
N ALA A 16 -3.13 16.81 -20.56
CA ALA A 16 -3.58 16.80 -19.17
C ALA A 16 -4.51 15.62 -18.87
N ARG A 17 -5.48 15.30 -19.75
CA ARG A 17 -6.37 14.14 -19.56
C ARG A 17 -5.59 12.82 -19.52
N ASN A 18 -4.66 12.63 -20.43
CA ASN A 18 -3.84 11.42 -20.48
C ASN A 18 -3.00 11.31 -19.20
N PHE A 19 -2.35 12.40 -18.81
CA PHE A 19 -1.51 12.43 -17.62
C PHE A 19 -2.30 12.11 -16.35
N ILE A 20 -3.45 12.76 -16.14
CA ILE A 20 -4.21 12.51 -14.91
C ILE A 20 -4.85 11.12 -14.88
N ARG A 21 -5.10 10.46 -16.02
CA ARG A 21 -5.46 9.03 -16.02
C ARG A 21 -4.32 8.13 -15.55
N MET A 22 -3.07 8.48 -15.84
CA MET A 22 -1.91 7.77 -15.27
C MET A 22 -1.85 7.98 -13.76
N VAL A 23 -2.12 9.19 -13.28
CA VAL A 23 -2.24 9.49 -11.84
C VAL A 23 -3.35 8.65 -11.19
N ALA A 24 -4.52 8.57 -11.83
CA ALA A 24 -5.62 7.73 -11.35
C ALA A 24 -5.25 6.24 -11.32
N GLY A 25 -4.51 5.74 -12.31
CA GLY A 25 -4.01 4.37 -12.31
C GLY A 25 -3.09 4.05 -11.13
N GLY A 26 -2.14 4.95 -10.82
CA GLY A 26 -1.27 4.80 -9.65
C GLY A 26 -2.04 4.90 -8.33
N ALA A 27 -2.88 5.93 -8.19
CA ALA A 27 -3.70 6.11 -6.99
C ALA A 27 -4.67 4.95 -6.76
N ALA A 28 -5.23 4.35 -7.82
CA ALA A 28 -6.11 3.19 -7.71
C ALA A 28 -5.37 1.94 -7.21
N ALA A 29 -4.13 1.72 -7.65
CA ALA A 29 -3.32 0.59 -7.17
C ALA A 29 -3.06 0.69 -5.65
N HIS A 30 -2.67 1.87 -5.17
CA HIS A 30 -2.48 2.09 -3.74
C HIS A 30 -3.80 2.16 -2.94
N SER A 31 -4.90 2.60 -3.57
CA SER A 31 -6.23 2.55 -2.97
C SER A 31 -6.62 1.11 -2.67
N ASP A 32 -6.50 0.20 -3.64
CA ASP A 32 -6.94 -1.17 -3.46
C ASP A 32 -6.03 -1.95 -2.49
N HIS A 33 -4.72 -1.70 -2.53
CA HIS A 33 -3.79 -2.17 -1.51
C HIS A 33 -4.19 -1.72 -0.09
N GLY A 34 -4.42 -0.42 0.10
CA GLY A 34 -4.85 0.10 1.40
C GLY A 34 -6.20 -0.42 1.86
N ARG A 35 -7.12 -0.70 0.92
CA ARG A 35 -8.41 -1.33 1.22
C ARG A 35 -8.23 -2.76 1.71
N GLY A 36 -7.43 -3.57 1.01
CA GLY A 36 -7.14 -4.96 1.41
C GLY A 36 -6.53 -5.03 2.82
N VAL A 37 -5.60 -4.13 3.13
CA VAL A 37 -5.04 -3.99 4.48
C VAL A 37 -6.12 -3.61 5.51
N ALA A 38 -6.99 -2.64 5.19
CA ALA A 38 -8.06 -2.22 6.10
C ALA A 38 -9.11 -3.32 6.34
N GLU A 39 -9.40 -4.13 5.33
CA GLU A 39 -10.28 -5.29 5.43
C GLU A 39 -9.67 -6.38 6.33
N LEU A 40 -8.38 -6.73 6.13
CA LEU A 40 -7.70 -7.64 7.06
C LEU A 40 -7.72 -7.07 8.48
N PHE A 41 -7.34 -5.80 8.64
CA PHE A 41 -7.25 -5.17 9.94
C PHE A 41 -8.56 -5.29 10.72
N LEU A 42 -9.69 -5.04 10.06
CA LEU A 42 -11.00 -5.19 10.66
C LEU A 42 -11.35 -6.65 10.97
N ALA A 43 -10.99 -7.59 10.10
CA ALA A 43 -11.16 -9.02 10.36
C ALA A 43 -10.34 -9.48 11.59
N VAL A 44 -9.09 -9.01 11.73
CA VAL A 44 -8.23 -9.28 12.91
C VAL A 44 -8.86 -8.70 14.17
N ALA A 45 -9.33 -7.45 14.12
CA ALA A 45 -9.99 -6.79 15.25
C ALA A 45 -11.22 -7.58 15.72
N LYS A 46 -11.97 -8.18 14.79
CA LYS A 46 -13.16 -9.02 15.06
C LYS A 46 -12.83 -10.47 15.43
N GLY A 47 -11.57 -10.89 15.38
CA GLY A 47 -11.14 -12.27 15.62
C GLY A 47 -11.49 -13.24 14.48
N GLU A 48 -11.70 -12.73 13.27
CA GLU A 48 -12.13 -13.46 12.08
C GLU A 48 -10.97 -13.84 11.14
N ALA A 49 -9.73 -13.47 11.49
CA ALA A 49 -8.52 -13.74 10.71
C ALA A 49 -7.47 -14.54 11.51
N PRO A 50 -7.60 -15.87 11.62
CA PRO A 50 -6.65 -16.71 12.33
C PRO A 50 -5.22 -16.58 11.78
N GLY A 51 -4.23 -16.53 12.67
CA GLY A 51 -2.81 -16.38 12.30
C GLY A 51 -2.32 -14.94 12.24
N TYR A 52 -3.22 -13.97 12.33
CA TYR A 52 -2.89 -12.55 12.45
C TYR A 52 -3.32 -12.01 13.81
N GLU A 53 -2.56 -11.05 14.32
CA GLU A 53 -2.80 -10.40 15.60
C GLU A 53 -2.38 -8.93 15.55
N ILE A 54 -2.82 -8.14 16.52
CA ILE A 54 -2.31 -6.78 16.72
C ILE A 54 -0.95 -6.91 17.39
N LYS A 55 0.12 -6.56 16.67
CA LYS A 55 1.51 -6.64 17.17
C LYS A 55 2.00 -5.36 17.82
N ASP A 56 1.51 -4.20 17.38
CA ASP A 56 1.92 -2.90 17.92
C ASP A 56 0.76 -2.14 18.56
N GLU A 57 0.57 -2.39 19.85
CA GLU A 57 -0.45 -1.73 20.66
C GLU A 57 -0.18 -0.22 20.83
N GLN A 58 1.08 0.20 20.89
CA GLN A 58 1.40 1.62 21.04
C GLN A 58 1.00 2.41 19.79
N LYS A 59 1.27 1.83 18.62
CA LYS A 59 0.84 2.38 17.33
C LYS A 59 -0.68 2.41 17.21
N LEU A 60 -1.37 1.34 17.64
CA LEU A 60 -2.84 1.29 17.68
C LEU A 60 -3.41 2.49 18.45
N LEU A 61 -2.93 2.71 19.68
CA LEU A 61 -3.39 3.81 20.53
C LEU A 61 -3.04 5.18 19.96
N GLN A 62 -1.87 5.32 19.33
CA GLN A 62 -1.49 6.56 18.65
C GLN A 62 -2.46 6.87 17.49
N VAL A 63 -2.75 5.89 16.64
CA VAL A 63 -3.69 6.05 15.51
C VAL A 63 -5.09 6.37 16.04
N ALA A 64 -5.54 5.71 17.11
CA ALA A 64 -6.82 6.01 17.75
C ALA A 64 -6.92 7.48 18.18
N LEU A 65 -5.90 8.00 18.89
CA LEU A 65 -5.83 9.41 19.29
C LEU A 65 -5.82 10.34 18.09
N ASP A 66 -4.93 10.07 17.13
CA ASP A 66 -4.83 10.83 15.89
C ASP A 66 -6.16 10.88 15.18
N TRP A 67 -6.97 9.81 15.26
CA TRP A 67 -8.23 9.69 14.54
C TRP A 67 -9.45 10.14 15.36
N GLY A 68 -9.24 10.51 16.62
CA GLY A 68 -10.30 10.92 17.55
C GLY A 68 -11.22 9.77 17.93
N ILE A 69 -10.65 8.59 18.16
CA ILE A 69 -11.33 7.39 18.67
C ILE A 69 -11.10 7.35 20.18
N GLU A 70 -12.16 7.08 20.93
CA GLU A 70 -12.10 6.97 22.38
C GLU A 70 -11.36 5.70 22.80
N ILE A 71 -10.43 5.81 23.76
CA ILE A 71 -9.61 4.68 24.24
C ILE A 71 -10.17 4.15 25.56
N GLY A 72 -10.16 4.95 26.63
CA GLY A 72 -10.73 4.57 27.94
C GLY A 72 -10.26 3.19 28.43
N ASP A 73 -11.19 2.43 29.00
CA ASP A 73 -10.97 1.04 29.46
C ASP A 73 -11.27 -0.01 28.38
N ARG A 74 -11.31 0.40 27.10
CA ARG A 74 -11.65 -0.50 25.98
C ARG A 74 -10.51 -1.46 25.67
N SER A 75 -10.86 -2.63 25.16
CA SER A 75 -9.88 -3.58 24.63
C SER A 75 -9.27 -3.09 23.32
N ASN A 76 -8.07 -3.59 23.00
CA ASN A 76 -7.39 -3.30 21.72
C ASN A 76 -8.26 -3.68 20.53
N ASN A 77 -9.00 -4.79 20.60
CA ASN A 77 -9.90 -5.24 19.55
C ASN A 77 -11.07 -4.28 19.31
N GLU A 78 -11.64 -3.70 20.37
CA GLU A 78 -12.71 -2.70 20.23
C GLU A 78 -12.17 -1.41 19.58
N ILE A 79 -11.00 -0.94 20.01
CA ILE A 79 -10.35 0.24 19.44
C ILE A 79 -9.98 0.00 17.96
N ALA A 80 -9.42 -1.18 17.66
CA ALA A 80 -9.08 -1.58 16.31
C ALA A 80 -10.32 -1.71 15.42
N THR A 81 -11.45 -2.18 15.94
CA THR A 81 -12.70 -2.25 15.17
C THR A 81 -13.12 -0.85 14.70
N ASP A 82 -13.13 0.15 15.59
CA ASP A 82 -13.44 1.53 15.22
C ASP A 82 -12.43 2.11 14.21
N ILE A 83 -11.14 1.82 14.37
CA ILE A 83 -10.10 2.25 13.42
C ILE A 83 -10.38 1.63 12.04
N GLY A 84 -10.63 0.33 11.97
CA GLY A 84 -10.88 -0.38 10.71
C GLY A 84 -12.12 0.11 9.99
N GLU A 85 -13.23 0.30 10.71
CA GLU A 85 -14.47 0.85 10.14
C GLU A 85 -14.27 2.27 9.62
N LYS A 86 -13.54 3.10 10.37
CA LYS A 86 -13.23 4.48 9.97
C LYS A 86 -12.29 4.52 8.78
N ALA A 87 -11.30 3.64 8.71
CA ALA A 87 -10.42 3.49 7.55
C ALA A 87 -11.21 3.14 6.29
N LEU A 88 -12.07 2.11 6.35
CA LEU A 88 -12.90 1.69 5.22
C LEU A 88 -13.86 2.79 4.74
N ALA A 89 -14.39 3.60 5.67
CA ALA A 89 -15.26 4.71 5.33
C ALA A 89 -14.57 5.81 4.48
N GLU A 90 -13.24 5.96 4.57
CA GLU A 90 -12.48 6.98 3.84
C GLU A 90 -12.35 6.69 2.34
N PHE A 91 -12.47 5.41 1.94
CA PHE A 91 -12.40 5.02 0.52
C PHE A 91 -13.61 5.51 -0.27
N GLY A 92 -14.82 5.31 0.28
CA GLY A 92 -16.09 5.67 -0.35
C GLY A 92 -16.64 7.05 0.02
N LYS A 93 -15.91 7.83 0.83
CA LYS A 93 -16.38 9.10 1.39
C LYS A 93 -16.76 10.12 0.31
N GLN A 94 -18.00 10.61 0.39
CA GLN A 94 -18.57 11.51 -0.62
C GLN A 94 -18.39 13.00 -0.32
N GLU A 95 -18.06 13.40 0.91
CA GLU A 95 -17.95 14.82 1.30
C GLU A 95 -16.95 14.99 2.45
N GLY A 96 -16.54 16.24 2.71
CA GLY A 96 -15.53 16.55 3.72
C GLY A 96 -14.09 16.32 3.21
N GLU A 97 -13.16 16.14 4.15
CA GLU A 97 -11.74 15.91 3.87
C GLU A 97 -11.32 14.55 4.43
N LEU A 98 -10.27 13.94 3.86
CA LEU A 98 -9.78 12.69 4.42
C LEU A 98 -9.29 12.87 5.87
N ILE A 99 -9.52 11.87 6.70
CA ILE A 99 -9.20 11.90 8.14
C ILE A 99 -7.71 12.12 8.42
N THR A 100 -6.87 11.58 7.55
CA THR A 100 -5.41 11.56 7.58
C THR A 100 -4.78 12.88 7.12
N LEU A 101 -5.53 13.77 6.46
CA LEU A 101 -5.03 15.10 6.09
C LEU A 101 -4.57 15.91 7.30
N ARG A 102 -5.17 15.66 8.48
CA ARG A 102 -4.84 16.36 9.72
C ARG A 102 -3.39 16.13 10.17
N LYS A 103 -2.74 15.05 9.71
CA LYS A 103 -1.34 14.73 9.99
C LYS A 103 -0.36 15.67 9.27
N ALA A 104 -0.81 16.37 8.23
CA ALA A 104 0.01 17.37 7.55
C ALA A 104 0.12 18.65 8.40
N PRO A 105 1.21 19.44 8.29
CA PRO A 105 1.30 20.74 8.96
C PRO A 105 0.12 21.65 8.60
N LEU A 106 -0.39 22.42 9.57
CA LEU A 106 -1.59 23.27 9.38
C LEU A 106 -1.50 24.20 8.15
N LYS A 107 -0.33 24.79 7.90
CA LYS A 107 -0.08 25.63 6.71
C LYS A 107 -0.30 24.87 5.39
N ARG A 108 0.03 23.59 5.35
CA ARG A 108 -0.12 22.74 4.17
C ARG A 108 -1.60 22.39 3.94
N GLN A 109 -2.31 22.04 5.01
CA GLN A 109 -3.76 21.78 4.96
C GLN A 109 -4.51 23.01 4.42
N GLU A 110 -4.20 24.19 4.96
CA GLU A 110 -4.82 25.45 4.54
C GLU A 110 -4.56 25.75 3.07
N LEU A 111 -3.32 25.54 2.60
CA LEU A 111 -2.99 25.71 1.19
C LEU A 111 -3.78 24.75 0.28
N TRP A 112 -3.97 23.49 0.69
CA TRP A 112 -4.78 22.56 -0.09
C TRP A 112 -6.24 22.98 -0.16
N ARG A 113 -6.81 23.51 0.93
CA ARG A 113 -8.16 24.08 0.96
C ARG A 113 -8.28 25.28 0.01
N GLN A 114 -7.35 26.22 0.10
CA GLN A 114 -7.32 27.41 -0.76
C GLN A 114 -7.18 27.08 -2.25
N GLN A 115 -6.36 26.07 -2.59
CA GLN A 115 -6.20 25.62 -3.97
C GLN A 115 -7.37 24.74 -4.45
N GLY A 116 -8.25 24.32 -3.53
CA GLY A 116 -9.34 23.40 -3.80
C GLY A 116 -8.82 22.00 -4.15
N VAL A 117 -7.78 21.51 -3.49
CA VAL A 117 -7.17 20.20 -3.76
C VAL A 117 -7.09 19.30 -2.52
N ALA A 118 -7.76 19.66 -1.43
CA ALA A 118 -7.99 18.73 -0.33
C ALA A 118 -8.89 17.56 -0.81
N PRO A 119 -8.44 16.30 -0.73
CA PRO A 119 -9.21 15.14 -1.18
C PRO A 119 -10.34 14.81 -0.21
N ARG A 120 -11.43 14.25 -0.77
CA ARG A 120 -12.69 14.03 -0.06
C ARG A 120 -12.91 12.56 0.26
N GLY A 121 -12.61 11.68 -0.68
CA GLY A 121 -12.67 10.23 -0.55
C GLY A 121 -11.72 9.59 -1.57
N ILE A 122 -11.03 8.51 -1.20
CA ILE A 122 -9.91 7.97 -2.00
C ILE A 122 -10.40 7.54 -3.39
N ASP A 123 -11.45 6.69 -3.44
CA ASP A 123 -12.01 6.21 -4.70
C ASP A 123 -12.74 7.30 -5.46
N ARG A 124 -13.38 8.21 -4.74
CA ARG A 124 -14.12 9.32 -5.34
C ARG A 124 -13.22 10.16 -6.23
N GLU A 125 -11.99 10.47 -5.80
CA GLU A 125 -11.09 11.30 -6.60
C GLU A 125 -10.66 10.60 -7.89
N ILE A 126 -10.45 9.27 -7.83
CA ILE A 126 -10.12 8.42 -8.98
C ILE A 126 -11.29 8.39 -9.97
N VAL A 127 -12.51 8.10 -9.47
CA VAL A 127 -13.73 8.11 -10.29
C VAL A 127 -13.97 9.47 -10.94
N GLU A 128 -13.74 10.56 -10.20
CA GLU A 128 -13.90 11.91 -10.73
C GLU A 128 -12.88 12.22 -11.85
N ILE A 129 -11.65 11.71 -11.78
CA ILE A 129 -10.72 11.78 -12.93
C ILE A 129 -11.31 11.06 -14.14
N MET A 130 -11.82 9.85 -13.96
CA MET A 130 -12.38 9.07 -15.08
C MET A 130 -13.57 9.79 -15.72
N HIS A 131 -14.42 10.43 -14.92
CA HIS A 131 -15.49 11.31 -15.39
C HIS A 131 -14.94 12.56 -16.13
N ARG A 132 -14.06 13.34 -15.51
CA ARG A 132 -13.52 14.60 -16.09
C ARG A 132 -12.77 14.40 -17.40
N THR A 133 -12.12 13.26 -17.55
CA THR A 133 -11.35 12.92 -18.75
C THR A 133 -12.20 12.34 -19.89
N HIS A 134 -13.49 12.10 -19.65
CA HIS A 134 -14.41 11.72 -20.71
C HIS A 134 -14.60 12.87 -21.73
N ILE A 135 -14.94 12.52 -22.97
CA ILE A 135 -15.22 13.49 -24.02
C ILE A 135 -16.35 14.44 -23.59
N GLY A 136 -16.13 15.74 -23.74
CA GLY A 136 -17.13 16.77 -23.47
C GLY A 136 -17.29 17.18 -22.01
N VAL A 137 -16.47 16.67 -21.07
CA VAL A 137 -16.58 16.99 -19.64
C VAL A 137 -15.64 18.15 -19.26
N ASP A 138 -14.43 17.87 -18.77
CA ASP A 138 -13.49 18.92 -18.38
C ASP A 138 -12.53 19.25 -19.53
N GLN A 139 -12.62 20.49 -20.02
CA GLN A 139 -11.85 20.97 -21.17
C GLN A 139 -10.69 21.88 -20.76
N ASP A 140 -10.57 22.25 -19.48
CA ASP A 140 -9.53 23.14 -18.99
C ASP A 140 -8.38 22.33 -18.36
N TYR A 141 -7.19 22.47 -18.93
CA TYR A 141 -6.01 21.71 -18.47
C TYR A 141 -5.61 22.05 -17.03
N LYS A 142 -5.86 23.27 -16.53
CA LYS A 142 -5.54 23.65 -15.15
C LYS A 142 -6.51 22.99 -14.17
N ASN A 143 -7.79 22.90 -14.52
CA ASN A 143 -8.78 22.19 -13.71
C ASN A 143 -8.47 20.69 -13.66
N LEU A 144 -8.12 20.10 -14.80
CA LEU A 144 -7.68 18.72 -14.90
C LEU A 144 -6.46 18.46 -14.00
N LEU A 145 -5.40 19.27 -14.11
CA LEU A 145 -4.20 19.12 -13.30
C LEU A 145 -4.47 19.32 -11.80
N LYS A 146 -5.36 20.25 -11.42
CA LYS A 146 -5.80 20.38 -10.02
C LYS A 146 -6.49 19.12 -9.50
N GLN A 147 -7.34 18.49 -10.30
CA GLN A 147 -7.93 17.19 -9.93
C GLN A 147 -6.87 16.09 -9.83
N GLY A 148 -5.88 16.09 -10.73
CA GLY A 148 -4.71 15.20 -10.64
C GLY A 148 -3.98 15.37 -9.31
N VAL A 149 -3.70 16.61 -8.90
CA VAL A 149 -3.09 16.93 -7.60
C VAL A 149 -3.97 16.42 -6.46
N ARG A 150 -5.27 16.73 -6.46
CA ARG A 150 -6.21 16.26 -5.43
C ARG A 150 -6.19 14.73 -5.30
N THR A 151 -6.21 14.01 -6.42
CA THR A 151 -6.18 12.53 -6.44
C THR A 151 -4.85 12.00 -5.90
N SER A 152 -3.72 12.60 -6.27
CA SER A 152 -2.40 12.20 -5.74
C SER A 152 -2.26 12.45 -4.22
N ILE A 153 -2.92 13.49 -3.69
CA ILE A 153 -2.99 13.71 -2.24
C ILE A 153 -3.89 12.66 -1.60
N GLY A 154 -5.00 12.28 -2.25
CA GLY A 154 -5.88 11.20 -1.78
C GLY A 154 -5.21 9.81 -1.76
N ASP A 155 -4.21 9.59 -2.61
CA ASP A 155 -3.32 8.44 -2.51
C ASP A 155 -2.39 8.58 -1.29
N GLY A 156 -1.44 9.52 -1.34
CA GLY A 156 -0.36 9.58 -0.37
C GLY A 156 -0.83 9.91 1.06
N TRP A 157 -1.84 10.75 1.20
CA TRP A 157 -2.49 11.08 2.48
C TRP A 157 -3.82 10.34 2.66
N GLY A 158 -4.07 9.27 1.91
CA GLY A 158 -5.24 8.41 2.08
C GLY A 158 -4.82 6.96 1.97
N GLY A 159 -5.01 6.34 0.79
CA GLY A 159 -4.78 4.92 0.57
C GLY A 159 -3.43 4.42 1.11
N SER A 160 -2.34 5.06 0.71
CA SER A 160 -0.98 4.68 1.13
C SER A 160 -0.75 4.91 2.63
N MET A 161 -1.18 6.06 3.18
CA MET A 161 -1.00 6.36 4.61
C MET A 161 -1.81 5.42 5.50
N ILE A 162 -3.06 5.12 5.13
CA ILE A 162 -3.90 4.15 5.84
C ILE A 162 -3.23 2.78 5.81
N ALA A 163 -2.76 2.33 4.64
CA ALA A 163 -2.06 1.06 4.52
C ALA A 163 -0.86 0.97 5.47
N THR A 164 0.04 1.96 5.43
CA THR A 164 1.23 2.00 6.29
C THR A 164 0.89 1.95 7.77
N GLU A 165 -0.05 2.80 8.24
CA GLU A 165 -0.41 2.87 9.66
C GLU A 165 -1.01 1.55 10.15
N LEU A 166 -1.89 0.91 9.36
CA LEU A 166 -2.53 -0.35 9.73
C LEU A 166 -1.57 -1.55 9.62
N GLN A 167 -0.71 -1.58 8.61
CA GLN A 167 0.34 -2.59 8.47
C GLN A 167 1.31 -2.55 9.65
N ASP A 168 1.70 -1.37 10.13
CA ASP A 168 2.57 -1.25 11.29
C ASP A 168 1.89 -1.79 12.57
N ILE A 169 0.58 -1.59 12.73
CA ILE A 169 -0.17 -2.17 13.85
C ILE A 169 -0.21 -3.71 13.76
N LEU A 170 -0.47 -4.26 12.58
CA LEU A 170 -0.63 -5.72 12.38
C LEU A 170 0.69 -6.48 12.36
N PHE A 171 1.72 -5.90 11.75
CA PHE A 171 2.97 -6.60 11.45
C PHE A 171 4.12 -6.10 12.32
N GLY A 172 3.93 -5.00 13.05
CA GLY A 172 4.91 -4.35 13.90
C GLY A 172 5.52 -3.14 13.20
N THR A 173 5.69 -2.04 13.95
CA THR A 173 6.41 -0.86 13.47
C THR A 173 7.88 -1.23 13.19
N PRO A 174 8.40 -0.96 11.98
CA PRO A 174 9.79 -1.26 11.64
C PRO A 174 10.82 -0.65 12.60
N VAL A 175 11.84 -1.44 12.93
CA VAL A 175 13.01 -1.01 13.72
C VAL A 175 14.28 -1.25 12.92
N PRO A 176 15.43 -0.62 13.27
CA PRO A 176 16.68 -0.88 12.57
C PRO A 176 17.06 -2.36 12.60
N VAL A 177 17.16 -2.99 11.43
CA VAL A 177 17.56 -4.38 11.23
C VAL A 177 18.69 -4.49 10.21
N LEU A 178 19.50 -5.54 10.32
CA LEU A 178 20.50 -5.87 9.31
C LEU A 178 19.85 -6.67 8.19
N GLY A 179 20.06 -6.24 6.94
CA GLY A 179 19.61 -6.94 5.76
C GLY A 179 20.75 -7.19 4.77
N LYS A 180 20.50 -8.08 3.80
CA LYS A 180 21.37 -8.30 2.64
C LYS A 180 20.61 -7.95 1.37
N ALA A 181 21.34 -7.58 0.32
CA ALA A 181 20.75 -7.24 -0.97
C ALA A 181 21.60 -7.74 -2.13
N ASN A 182 20.97 -7.94 -3.30
CA ASN A 182 21.47 -8.47 -4.58
C ASN A 182 21.14 -9.95 -4.82
N LEU A 183 21.38 -10.45 -6.04
CA LEU A 183 21.08 -11.84 -6.42
C LEU A 183 21.94 -12.88 -5.69
N GLY A 184 23.04 -12.47 -5.07
CA GLY A 184 23.89 -13.34 -4.24
C GLY A 184 23.29 -13.68 -2.87
N VAL A 185 22.05 -13.28 -2.61
CA VAL A 185 21.27 -13.76 -1.45
C VAL A 185 20.65 -15.14 -1.70
N LEU A 186 20.66 -15.63 -2.95
CA LEU A 186 20.25 -16.98 -3.30
C LEU A 186 21.31 -17.99 -2.86
N GLU A 187 20.88 -19.15 -2.37
CA GLU A 187 21.75 -20.19 -1.82
C GLU A 187 21.60 -21.49 -2.62
N GLU A 188 22.71 -22.05 -3.12
CA GLU A 188 22.71 -23.24 -3.99
C GLU A 188 22.20 -24.50 -3.28
N ASP A 189 22.34 -24.59 -1.96
CA ASP A 189 21.99 -25.76 -1.16
C ASP A 189 20.62 -25.64 -0.48
N LYS A 190 19.85 -24.57 -0.74
CA LYS A 190 18.52 -24.34 -0.14
C LYS A 190 17.43 -24.25 -1.20
N VAL A 191 16.19 -24.47 -0.76
CA VAL A 191 15.01 -24.13 -1.57
C VAL A 191 14.84 -22.61 -1.57
N ASN A 192 15.06 -21.94 -2.70
CA ASN A 192 14.94 -20.50 -2.83
C ASN A 192 13.53 -20.10 -3.28
N LEU A 193 12.82 -19.40 -2.39
CA LEU A 193 11.52 -18.82 -2.66
C LEU A 193 11.65 -17.30 -2.77
N ILE A 194 11.29 -16.74 -3.92
CA ILE A 194 11.20 -15.30 -4.11
C ILE A 194 9.78 -14.82 -3.80
N ILE A 195 9.65 -13.90 -2.85
CA ILE A 195 8.40 -13.19 -2.57
C ILE A 195 8.36 -11.92 -3.40
N HIS A 196 7.41 -11.82 -4.32
CA HIS A 196 7.31 -10.72 -5.28
C HIS A 196 5.93 -10.05 -5.26
N GLY A 197 5.88 -8.75 -5.56
CA GLY A 197 4.66 -7.96 -5.60
C GLY A 197 4.64 -6.86 -4.55
N HIS A 198 3.45 -6.58 -4.02
CA HIS A 198 3.17 -5.42 -3.16
C HIS A 198 2.33 -5.77 -1.94
N GLU A 199 1.60 -6.89 -1.94
CA GLU A 199 0.65 -7.26 -0.89
C GLU A 199 1.35 -7.96 0.30
N PRO A 200 1.50 -7.29 1.47
CA PRO A 200 2.17 -7.86 2.63
C PRO A 200 1.45 -9.05 3.24
N LEU A 201 0.12 -9.16 3.07
CA LEU A 201 -0.72 -10.17 3.71
C LEU A 201 -0.18 -11.58 3.45
N LEU A 202 0.03 -11.90 2.18
CA LEU A 202 0.54 -13.19 1.75
C LEU A 202 2.00 -13.38 2.17
N SER A 203 2.83 -12.35 2.00
CA SER A 203 4.26 -12.45 2.29
C SER A 203 4.56 -12.70 3.77
N GLU A 204 3.80 -12.09 4.68
CA GLU A 204 3.95 -12.29 6.13
C GLU A 204 3.68 -13.75 6.52
N MET A 205 2.67 -14.37 5.92
CA MET A 205 2.37 -15.79 6.16
C MET A 205 3.41 -16.72 5.54
N ILE A 206 3.94 -16.39 4.36
CA ILE A 206 5.06 -17.16 3.77
C ILE A 206 6.28 -17.12 4.68
N VAL A 207 6.61 -15.94 5.24
CA VAL A 207 7.72 -15.80 6.20
C VAL A 207 7.49 -16.66 7.44
N ALA A 208 6.29 -16.63 8.03
CA ALA A 208 5.96 -17.44 9.19
C ALA A 208 6.06 -18.96 8.90
N VAL A 209 5.42 -19.41 7.82
CA VAL A 209 5.33 -20.85 7.48
C VAL A 209 6.68 -21.41 7.03
N ALA A 210 7.50 -20.65 6.30
CA ALA A 210 8.81 -21.11 5.86
C ALA A 210 9.79 -21.37 7.03
N GLN A 211 9.53 -20.79 8.20
CA GLN A 211 10.33 -20.98 9.41
C GLN A 211 9.83 -22.13 10.29
N GLU A 212 8.67 -22.72 9.99
CA GLU A 212 8.15 -23.82 10.78
C GLU A 212 9.07 -25.06 10.71
N PRO A 213 9.32 -25.75 11.84
CA PRO A 213 10.16 -26.94 11.85
C PRO A 213 9.73 -28.01 10.84
N GLY A 214 8.42 -28.19 10.65
CA GLY A 214 7.88 -29.15 9.67
C GLY A 214 8.25 -28.82 8.23
N MET A 215 8.26 -27.53 7.86
CA MET A 215 8.65 -27.08 6.52
C MET A 215 10.16 -27.21 6.30
N ILE A 216 10.96 -26.89 7.31
CA ILE A 216 12.41 -27.06 7.27
C ILE A 216 12.79 -28.54 7.13
N GLU A 217 12.16 -29.44 7.90
CA GLU A 217 12.40 -30.88 7.80
C GLU A 217 11.91 -31.45 6.47
N LEU A 218 10.82 -30.92 5.91
CA LEU A 218 10.39 -31.27 4.56
C LEU A 218 11.46 -30.91 3.52
N ALA A 219 12.01 -29.69 3.55
CA ALA A 219 13.08 -29.28 2.64
C ALA A 219 14.31 -30.20 2.77
N LYS A 220 14.71 -30.53 4.01
CA LYS A 220 15.79 -31.50 4.27
C LYS A 220 15.51 -32.88 3.73
N SER A 221 14.29 -33.38 3.86
CA SER A 221 13.89 -34.68 3.30
C SER A 221 14.00 -34.74 1.77
N LYS A 222 14.05 -33.59 1.09
CA LYS A 222 14.20 -33.46 -0.37
C LYS A 222 15.62 -33.12 -0.81
N GLY A 223 16.57 -33.02 0.13
CA GLY A 223 18.00 -32.84 -0.16
C GLY A 223 18.52 -31.40 -0.04
N ALA A 224 17.67 -30.43 0.32
CA ALA A 224 18.10 -29.06 0.62
C ALA A 224 18.52 -28.92 2.09
N SER A 225 19.45 -28.01 2.43
CA SER A 225 19.84 -27.73 3.81
C SER A 225 18.77 -26.95 4.59
N GLY A 226 17.84 -26.30 3.88
CA GLY A 226 16.70 -25.57 4.42
C GLY A 226 15.92 -24.81 3.35
N ILE A 227 15.15 -23.80 3.78
CA ILE A 227 14.41 -22.88 2.92
C ILE A 227 15.08 -21.50 3.01
N ASN A 228 15.33 -20.88 1.86
CA ASN A 228 15.81 -19.51 1.75
C ASN A 228 14.68 -18.62 1.22
N LEU A 229 14.32 -17.59 1.97
CA LEU A 229 13.40 -16.55 1.52
C LEU A 229 14.20 -15.33 1.08
N ALA A 230 13.86 -14.80 -0.09
CA ALA A 230 14.28 -13.47 -0.50
C ALA A 230 13.14 -12.72 -1.17
N GLY A 231 13.13 -11.40 -1.08
CA GLY A 231 12.07 -10.58 -1.65
C GLY A 231 12.49 -9.87 -2.93
N MET A 232 11.53 -9.52 -3.79
CA MET A 232 11.69 -8.54 -4.87
C MET A 232 10.59 -7.47 -4.90
N CYS A 233 10.98 -6.24 -5.22
CA CYS A 233 10.10 -5.06 -5.26
C CYS A 233 9.52 -4.65 -3.89
N CYS A 234 8.26 -4.22 -3.81
CA CYS A 234 7.74 -3.55 -2.61
C CYS A 234 7.45 -4.50 -1.46
N THR A 235 6.87 -5.68 -1.71
CA THR A 235 6.68 -6.71 -0.66
C THR A 235 8.01 -7.10 -0.01
N ALA A 236 9.11 -7.09 -0.79
CA ALA A 236 10.47 -7.30 -0.28
C ALA A 236 10.90 -6.25 0.74
N ASN A 237 10.58 -4.99 0.48
CA ASN A 237 10.90 -3.92 1.42
C ASN A 237 10.10 -4.08 2.72
N GLU A 238 8.84 -4.51 2.63
CA GLU A 238 8.00 -4.76 3.82
C GLU A 238 8.59 -5.85 4.72
N ILE A 239 8.91 -7.02 4.14
CA ILE A 239 9.49 -8.13 4.90
C ILE A 239 10.95 -7.89 5.31
N LEU A 240 11.71 -7.10 4.54
CA LEU A 240 13.04 -6.63 4.96
C LEU A 240 12.90 -5.77 6.22
N MET A 241 12.01 -4.77 6.18
CA MET A 241 11.86 -3.79 7.27
C MET A 241 11.39 -4.42 8.59
N ARG A 242 10.64 -5.52 8.53
CA ARG A 242 10.09 -6.18 9.73
C ARG A 242 10.85 -7.43 10.17
N HIS A 243 11.38 -8.21 9.22
CA HIS A 243 11.97 -9.53 9.50
C HIS A 243 13.44 -9.65 9.09
N GLY A 244 14.02 -8.63 8.44
CA GLY A 244 15.39 -8.70 7.93
C GLY A 244 15.56 -9.65 6.74
N VAL A 245 14.46 -10.07 6.09
CA VAL A 245 14.51 -10.96 4.92
C VAL A 245 15.29 -10.27 3.79
N PRO A 246 16.29 -10.95 3.18
CA PRO A 246 17.11 -10.35 2.13
C PRO A 246 16.31 -9.91 0.89
N ILE A 247 16.81 -8.87 0.20
CA ILE A 247 16.23 -8.40 -1.07
C ILE A 247 17.07 -8.91 -2.24
N ALA A 248 16.51 -9.78 -3.07
CA ALA A 248 17.18 -10.32 -4.25
C ALA A 248 17.37 -9.26 -5.35
N GLY A 249 16.43 -8.33 -5.48
CA GLY A 249 16.57 -7.24 -6.46
C GLY A 249 15.33 -6.37 -6.63
N ASN A 250 15.46 -5.40 -7.53
CA ASN A 250 14.39 -4.48 -7.93
C ASN A 250 13.64 -4.98 -9.18
N PHE A 251 12.74 -4.15 -9.71
CA PHE A 251 11.89 -4.46 -10.87
C PHE A 251 12.67 -4.99 -12.09
N LEU A 252 13.81 -4.38 -12.46
CA LEU A 252 14.56 -4.82 -13.64
C LEU A 252 15.33 -6.12 -13.42
N GLN A 253 15.41 -6.60 -12.18
CA GLN A 253 16.12 -7.81 -11.82
C GLN A 253 15.20 -9.02 -11.69
N GLN A 254 13.88 -8.86 -11.75
CA GLN A 254 12.93 -9.97 -11.52
C GLN A 254 13.14 -11.15 -12.49
N GLU A 255 13.39 -10.85 -13.76
CA GLU A 255 13.69 -11.87 -14.78
C GLU A 255 15.10 -12.45 -14.57
N LEU A 256 16.05 -11.60 -14.18
CA LEU A 256 17.45 -11.99 -13.92
C LEU A 256 17.55 -12.94 -12.73
N ALA A 257 16.68 -12.82 -11.72
CA ALA A 257 16.59 -13.75 -10.61
C ALA A 257 16.23 -15.16 -11.11
N ILE A 258 15.26 -15.30 -12.01
CA ILE A 258 14.88 -16.60 -12.59
C ILE A 258 16.03 -17.16 -13.43
N VAL A 259 16.72 -16.30 -14.20
CA VAL A 259 17.87 -16.69 -15.06
C VAL A 259 19.04 -17.28 -14.26
N THR A 260 19.15 -17.00 -12.95
CA THR A 260 20.17 -17.65 -12.11
C THR A 260 20.05 -19.18 -12.10
N GLY A 261 18.85 -19.72 -12.39
CA GLY A 261 18.56 -21.14 -12.29
C GLY A 261 18.43 -21.66 -10.85
N ALA A 262 18.58 -20.79 -9.85
CA ALA A 262 18.52 -21.15 -8.43
C ALA A 262 17.15 -20.88 -7.78
N VAL A 263 16.23 -20.18 -8.47
CA VAL A 263 14.90 -19.88 -7.95
C VAL A 263 13.96 -21.07 -8.15
N ASP A 264 13.50 -21.67 -7.05
CA ASP A 264 12.57 -22.80 -7.08
C ASP A 264 11.12 -22.35 -7.29
N ALA A 265 10.75 -21.21 -6.68
CA ALA A 265 9.47 -20.57 -6.91
C ALA A 265 9.55 -19.05 -6.73
N MET A 266 8.76 -18.32 -7.52
CA MET A 266 8.48 -16.90 -7.34
C MET A 266 6.98 -16.76 -7.10
N VAL A 267 6.61 -16.19 -5.96
CA VAL A 267 5.24 -16.09 -5.43
C VAL A 267 4.85 -14.63 -5.30
#